data_AF-A0A7X9HGM5-F1
#
_entry.id   AF-A0A7X9HGM5-F1
#
_cell.length_a   1.000
_cell.length_b   1.000
_cell.length_c   1.000
_cell.angle_alpha   90.00
_cell.angle_beta   90.00
_cell.angle_gamma   90.00
#
_symmetry.space_group_name_H-M   'P 1'
#
loop_
_entity.id
_entity.type
_entity.pdbx_description
1 polymer ?
#
loop_
_entity_poly.entity_id
_entity_poly.type
_entity_poly.pdbx_seq_one_letter_code
_entity_poly.pdbx_strand_id
1 'polypeptide(L)'
;MVDWLGRWTPENDYSTFPKEKWCDMDRVANLVMERNYTPKTDMENLVTMVILHFEGETDGNSLDFLPVYNDDLDINIEGLSGFVEASGGFETFDYRV
;
A
#
# COMPACT_ATOMS: atom_id res chain seq x y z
N MET A 1 1.15 7.52 -10.75
CA MET A 1 1.70 7.54 -12.13
C MET A 1 3.06 6.86 -12.18
N VAL A 2 3.38 6.12 -13.25
CA VAL A 2 4.73 5.59 -13.48
C VAL A 2 5.35 6.30 -14.68
N ASP A 3 6.56 6.84 -14.52
CA ASP A 3 7.28 7.47 -15.63
C ASP A 3 7.91 6.44 -16.58
N TRP A 4 8.45 6.91 -17.70
CA TRP A 4 9.14 6.08 -18.69
C TRP A 4 10.41 5.39 -18.16
N LEU A 5 10.92 5.79 -17.00
CA LEU A 5 12.05 5.17 -16.29
C LEU A 5 11.58 4.12 -15.27
N GLY A 6 10.27 3.87 -15.18
CA GLY A 6 9.69 2.93 -14.23
C GLY A 6 9.56 3.47 -12.81
N ARG A 7 9.71 4.78 -12.60
CA ARG A 7 9.58 5.40 -11.27
C ARG A 7 8.12 5.70 -11.00
N TRP A 8 7.62 5.24 -9.87
CA TRP A 8 6.28 5.56 -9.45
C TRP A 8 6.27 6.88 -8.67
N THR A 9 5.27 7.71 -8.92
CA THR A 9 4.98 8.91 -8.13
C THR A 9 3.52 8.90 -7.72
N PRO A 10 3.20 9.24 -6.46
CA PRO A 10 1.82 9.31 -6.01
C PRO A 10 1.04 10.38 -6.78
N GLU A 11 -0.25 10.13 -6.98
CA GLU A 11 -1.15 11.17 -7.49
C GLU A 11 -1.41 12.22 -6.41
N ASN A 12 -1.63 13.47 -6.82
CA ASN A 12 -1.95 14.55 -5.88
C ASN A 12 -3.35 14.40 -5.26
N ASP A 13 -4.30 13.84 -6.03
CA ASP A 13 -5.68 13.65 -5.62
C ASP A 13 -6.27 12.41 -6.31
N TYR A 14 -6.31 11.31 -5.56
CA TYR A 14 -6.86 10.05 -6.02
C TYR A 14 -8.39 10.09 -6.26
N SER A 15 -9.12 11.07 -5.71
CA SER A 15 -10.57 11.18 -5.97
C SER A 15 -10.91 11.55 -7.42
N THR A 16 -9.94 12.13 -8.13
CA THR A 16 -10.07 12.54 -9.54
C THR A 16 -9.37 11.58 -10.52
N PHE A 17 -8.55 10.67 -10.01
CA PHE A 17 -7.78 9.73 -10.84
C PHE A 17 -8.59 8.46 -11.13
N PRO A 18 -8.77 8.05 -12.41
CA PRO A 18 -9.62 6.90 -12.76
C PRO A 18 -9.17 5.60 -12.09
N LYS A 19 -10.06 4.95 -11.33
CA LYS A 19 -9.75 3.75 -10.54
C LYS A 19 -9.24 2.59 -11.39
N GLU A 20 -9.68 2.51 -12.64
CA GLU A 20 -9.27 1.47 -13.59
C GLU A 20 -7.79 1.58 -13.99
N LYS A 21 -7.14 2.70 -13.68
CA LYS A 21 -5.71 2.95 -13.94
C LYS A 21 -4.84 2.81 -12.70
N TRP A 22 -5.43 2.53 -11.54
CA TRP A 22 -4.66 2.41 -10.31
C TRP A 22 -3.81 1.15 -10.36
N CYS A 23 -2.54 1.28 -10.02
CA CYS A 23 -1.72 0.15 -9.62
C CYS A 23 -1.85 -0.11 -8.11
N ASP A 24 -1.24 -1.18 -7.61
CA ASP A 24 -1.28 -1.50 -6.18
C ASP A 24 -0.69 -0.38 -5.32
N MET A 25 0.38 0.26 -5.79
CA MET A 25 0.97 1.42 -5.10
C MET A 25 -0.02 2.58 -5.00
N ASP A 26 -0.86 2.82 -6.02
CA ASP A 26 -1.89 3.86 -5.98
C ASP A 26 -3.00 3.53 -4.97
N ARG A 27 -3.42 2.27 -4.90
CA ARG A 27 -4.43 1.83 -3.93
C ARG A 27 -3.95 2.00 -2.49
N VAL A 28 -2.69 1.65 -2.22
CA VAL A 28 -2.07 1.82 -0.89
C VAL A 28 -1.84 3.29 -0.58
N ALA A 29 -1.36 4.09 -1.53
CA ALA A 29 -1.18 5.54 -1.35
C ALA A 29 -2.50 6.24 -1.05
N ASN A 30 -3.59 5.87 -1.74
CA ASN A 30 -4.92 6.37 -1.43
C ASN A 30 -5.34 6.01 0.00
N LEU A 31 -5.09 4.77 0.46
CA LEU A 31 -5.37 4.38 1.86
C LEU A 31 -4.58 5.23 2.87
N VAL A 32 -3.30 5.54 2.59
CA VAL A 32 -2.48 6.44 3.43
C VAL A 32 -3.11 7.83 3.51
N MET A 33 -3.55 8.38 2.37
CA MET A 33 -4.20 9.68 2.30
C MET A 33 -5.56 9.70 3.00
N GLU A 34 -6.40 8.69 2.82
CA GLU A 34 -7.71 8.55 3.49
C GLU A 34 -7.56 8.53 5.02
N ARG A 35 -6.48 7.95 5.53
CA ARG A 35 -6.16 7.93 6.96
C ARG A 35 -5.44 9.19 7.45
N ASN A 36 -5.24 10.20 6.60
CA ASN A 36 -4.54 11.45 6.91
C ASN A 36 -3.16 11.21 7.53
N TYR A 37 -2.46 10.15 7.11
CA TYR A 37 -1.11 9.87 7.58
C TYR A 37 -0.07 10.63 6.75
N THR A 38 0.82 11.36 7.41
CA THR A 38 1.93 12.07 6.75
C THR A 38 3.21 11.23 6.90
N PRO A 39 3.81 10.74 5.80
CA PRO A 39 5.03 9.96 5.88
C PRO A 39 6.20 10.75 6.49
N LYS A 40 6.97 10.10 7.37
CA LYS A 40 8.28 10.54 7.89
C LYS A 40 9.35 10.43 6.81
N THR A 41 9.25 9.40 5.97
CA THR A 41 10.06 9.22 4.77
C THR A 41 9.37 9.87 3.57
N ASP A 42 9.30 9.19 2.42
CA ASP A 42 8.52 9.60 1.26
C ASP A 42 7.41 8.58 0.99
N MET A 43 6.39 8.98 0.23
CA MET A 43 5.22 8.13 -0.02
C MET A 43 5.61 6.83 -0.74
N GLU A 44 6.56 6.88 -1.67
CA GLU A 44 7.03 5.70 -2.41
C GLU A 44 7.68 4.69 -1.46
N ASN A 45 8.56 5.14 -0.58
CA ASN A 45 9.20 4.30 0.44
C ASN A 45 8.15 3.68 1.37
N LEU A 46 7.25 4.49 1.95
CA LEU A 46 6.21 3.98 2.85
C LEU A 46 5.35 2.90 2.17
N VAL A 47 4.82 3.21 0.98
CA VAL A 47 3.97 2.29 0.21
C VAL A 47 4.71 1.00 -0.10
N THR A 48 5.97 1.11 -0.55
CA THR A 48 6.81 -0.06 -0.86
C THR A 48 7.01 -0.94 0.38
N MET A 49 7.32 -0.35 1.54
CA MET A 49 7.52 -1.09 2.78
C MET A 49 6.25 -1.80 3.21
N VAL A 50 5.10 -1.13 3.16
CA VAL A 50 3.80 -1.74 3.52
C VAL A 50 3.50 -2.95 2.63
N ILE A 51 3.69 -2.83 1.31
CA ILE A 51 3.44 -3.93 0.37
C ILE A 51 4.39 -5.09 0.64
N LEU A 52 5.69 -4.83 0.77
CA LEU A 52 6.69 -5.89 1.00
C LEU A 52 6.44 -6.66 2.31
N HIS A 53 6.05 -5.97 3.38
CA HIS A 53 5.72 -6.61 4.65
C HIS A 53 4.43 -7.42 4.56
N PHE A 54 3.41 -6.89 3.87
CA PHE A 54 2.14 -7.59 3.68
C PHE A 54 2.32 -8.87 2.84
N GLU A 55 3.06 -8.79 1.74
CA GLU A 55 3.42 -9.94 0.90
C GLU A 55 4.32 -10.93 1.66
N GLY A 56 5.31 -10.45 2.40
CA GLY A 56 6.26 -11.31 3.12
C GLY A 56 5.64 -12.10 4.27
N GLU A 57 4.72 -11.51 5.04
CA GLU A 57 4.06 -12.19 6.16
C GLU A 57 3.03 -13.22 5.68
N THR A 58 2.42 -13.01 4.51
CA THR A 58 1.43 -13.92 3.92
C THR A 58 2.05 -15.09 3.16
N ASP A 59 3.31 -14.97 2.71
CA ASP A 59 4.04 -16.03 1.99
C ASP A 59 4.54 -17.18 2.90
N GLY A 60 4.42 -17.02 4.23
CA GLY A 60 4.95 -17.99 5.22
C GLY A 60 4.04 -18.33 6.40
N ASN A 61 3.02 -17.52 6.70
CA ASN A 61 2.15 -17.73 7.86
C ASN A 61 0.67 -17.80 7.50
N SER A 62 0.06 -18.83 8.06
CA SER A 62 -1.36 -19.10 8.05
C SER A 62 -2.12 -18.10 8.95
N LEU A 63 -3.16 -17.45 8.41
CA LEU A 63 -4.53 -17.41 8.98
C LEU A 63 -5.15 -16.17 9.64
N ASP A 64 -4.54 -14.97 9.70
CA ASP A 64 -5.26 -13.81 10.29
C ASP A 64 -5.76 -12.74 9.29
N PHE A 65 -5.23 -12.71 8.06
CA PHE A 65 -5.59 -11.71 7.05
C PHE A 65 -6.16 -12.33 5.77
N LEU A 66 -6.99 -11.57 5.05
CA LEU A 66 -7.48 -11.93 3.71
C LEU A 66 -6.29 -12.15 2.74
N PRO A 67 -6.48 -12.90 1.62
CA PRO A 67 -5.41 -13.09 0.64
C PRO A 67 -4.81 -11.77 0.15
N VAL A 68 -3.51 -11.77 -0.18
CA VAL A 68 -2.77 -10.58 -0.64
C VAL A 68 -3.45 -9.88 -1.79
N TYR A 69 -3.97 -10.66 -2.73
CA TYR A 69 -4.67 -10.16 -3.91
C TYR A 69 -6.14 -10.58 -3.86
N ASN A 70 -7.00 -9.73 -4.42
CA ASN A 70 -8.41 -10.06 -4.65
C ASN A 70 -8.58 -10.90 -5.94
N ASP A 71 -9.82 -11.24 -6.28
CA ASP A 71 -10.13 -12.04 -7.47
C ASP A 71 -9.74 -11.35 -8.80
N ASP A 72 -9.59 -10.02 -8.79
CA ASP A 72 -9.17 -9.21 -9.93
C ASP A 72 -7.63 -9.06 -10.04
N LEU A 73 -6.87 -9.76 -9.19
CA LEU A 73 -5.41 -9.67 -9.08
C LEU A 73 -4.88 -8.29 -8.63
N ASP A 74 -5.74 -7.47 -8.03
CA ASP A 74 -5.33 -6.24 -7.38
C ASP A 74 -4.98 -6.51 -5.91
N ILE A 75 -4.09 -5.71 -5.32
CA ILE A 75 -3.80 -5.79 -3.90
C ILE A 75 -5.09 -5.64 -3.08
N ASN A 76 -5.27 -6.55 -2.14
CA ASN A 76 -6.43 -6.61 -1.28
C ASN A 76 -6.33 -5.54 -0.19
N ILE A 77 -6.92 -4.38 -0.45
CA ILE A 77 -6.89 -3.23 0.45
C ILE A 77 -7.57 -3.53 1.79
N GLU A 78 -8.58 -4.39 1.86
CA GLU A 78 -9.21 -4.77 3.13
C GLU A 78 -8.24 -5.57 4.01
N GLY A 79 -7.58 -6.58 3.42
CA GLY A 79 -6.55 -7.36 4.10
C GLY A 79 -5.37 -6.51 4.54
N LEU A 80 -4.84 -5.68 3.64
CA LEU A 80 -3.72 -4.77 3.92
C LEU A 80 -4.08 -3.74 5.00
N SER A 81 -5.30 -3.20 4.97
CA SER A 81 -5.82 -2.27 5.97
C SER A 81 -5.81 -2.89 7.37
N GLY A 82 -6.30 -4.13 7.49
CA GLY A 82 -6.27 -4.89 8.75
C GLY A 82 -4.84 -5.21 9.19
N PHE A 83 -3.96 -5.59 8.25
CA PHE A 83 -2.55 -5.85 8.51
C PHE A 83 -1.83 -4.62 9.09
N VAL A 84 -2.04 -3.45 8.49
CA VAL A 84 -1.47 -2.18 8.96
C VAL A 84 -1.95 -1.86 10.37
N GLU A 85 -3.24 -2.04 10.67
CA GLU A 85 -3.78 -1.80 12.01
C GLU A 85 -3.21 -2.75 13.07
N ALA A 86 -3.18 -4.04 12.77
CA ALA A 86 -2.63 -5.06 13.66
C ALA A 86 -1.13 -4.83 13.94
N SER A 87 -0.41 -4.25 12.99
CA SER A 87 1.02 -3.93 13.10
C SER A 87 1.31 -2.62 13.86
N GLY A 88 0.30 -1.91 14.34
CA GLY A 88 0.46 -0.64 15.05
C GLY A 88 0.37 0.62 14.17
N GLY A 89 -0.11 0.48 12.94
CA GLY A 89 -0.33 1.57 11.99
C GLY A 89 0.83 1.79 11.01
N PHE A 90 0.68 2.79 10.13
CA PHE A 90 1.66 3.09 9.09
C PHE A 90 3.05 3.44 9.63
N GLU A 91 3.13 3.96 10.85
CA GLU A 91 4.41 4.35 11.44
C GLU A 91 5.38 3.19 11.65
N THR A 92 4.88 1.96 11.75
CA THR A 92 5.69 0.74 11.86
C THR A 92 6.50 0.47 10.59
N PHE A 93 6.00 0.93 9.44
CA PHE A 93 6.59 0.69 8.13
C PHE A 93 7.37 1.91 7.59
N ASP A 94 7.30 3.05 8.28
CA ASP A 94 7.84 4.31 7.82
C ASP A 94 9.30 4.52 8.26
N TYR A 95 10.20 3.72 7.69
CA TYR A 95 11.62 3.76 7.96
C TYR A 95 12.44 3.50 6.69
N ARG A 96 13.74 3.83 6.74
CA ARG A 96 14.72 3.45 5.72
C ARG A 96 15.62 2.36 6.29
N VAL A 97 15.98 1.39 5.45
CA VAL A 97 16.98 0.35 5.73
C VAL A 97 18.37 0.87 5.36
#